data_AF-A0A0A3JD01-F1
#
_entry.id   AF-A0A0A3JD01-F1
#
_cell.length_a   1.000
_cell.length_b   1.000
_cell.length_c   1.000
_cell.angle_alpha   90.00
_cell.angle_beta   90.00
_cell.angle_gamma   90.00
#
_symmetry.space_group_name_H-M   'P 1'
#
loop_
_entity.id
_entity.type
_entity.pdbx_description
1 polymer ?
#
loop_
_entity_poly.entity_id
_entity_poly.type
_entity_poly.pdbx_seq_one_letter_code
_entity_poly.pdbx_strand_id
1 'polypeptide(L)' 'MDFLIGKLEEDIEYLYSQGKRVDMIKMNPEIYEHFIQSRQDVPNMDIPVEADENVEKYELVYSVIQ' A
#
# COMPACT_ATOMS: atom_id res chain seq x y z
N MET A 1 -4.76 -12.80 0.18
CA MET A 1 -4.87 -11.40 0.66
C MET A 1 -3.72 -11.08 1.60
N ASP A 2 -3.42 -11.96 2.57
CA ASP A 2 -2.26 -11.85 3.47
C ASP A 2 -0.92 -11.55 2.77
N PHE A 3 -0.69 -12.12 1.58
CA PHE A 3 0.52 -11.87 0.79
C PHE A 3 0.69 -10.39 0.38
N LEU A 4 -0.39 -9.68 0.03
CA LEU A 4 -0.31 -8.29 -0.40
C LEU A 4 -0.05 -7.35 0.79
N ILE A 5 -0.62 -7.66 1.95
CA ILE A 5 -0.40 -6.89 3.17
C ILE A 5 1.06 -7.06 3.63
N GLY A 6 1.56 -8.30 3.66
CA GLY A 6 2.96 -8.57 4.02
C GLY A 6 3.95 -7.90 3.05
N LYS A 7 3.71 -7.99 1.73
CA LYS A 7 4.53 -7.28 0.73
C LYS A 7 4.51 -5.76 0.96
N LEU A 8 3.36 -5.20 1.29
CA LEU A 8 3.20 -3.77 1.52
C LEU A 8 3.97 -3.31 2.77
N GLU A 9 3.97 -4.09 3.85
CA GLU A 9 4.79 -3.82 5.05
C GLU A 9 6.29 -3.87 4.72
N GLU A 10 6.75 -4.91 4.02
CA GLU A 10 8.15 -5.05 3.60
C GLU A 10 8.61 -3.88 2.72
N ASP A 11 7.79 -3.48 1.74
CA ASP A 11 8.11 -2.38 0.83
C ASP A 11 8.17 -1.03 1.56
N ILE A 12 7.28 -0.77 2.52
CA ILE A 12 7.31 0.44 3.35
C ILE A 12 8.56 0.47 4.24
N GLU A 13 8.86 -0.63 4.93
CA GLU A 13 10.06 -0.73 5.78
C GLU A 13 11.34 -0.52 4.96
N TYR A 14 11.40 -1.10 3.76
CA TYR A 14 12.51 -0.89 2.84
C TYR A 14 12.63 0.58 2.45
N LEU A 15 11.54 1.24 2.04
CA LEU A 15 11.58 2.66 1.66
C LEU A 15 12.00 3.57 2.83
N TYR A 16 11.49 3.30 4.04
CA TYR A 16 11.88 4.01 5.27
C TYR A 16 13.37 3.82 5.58
N SER A 17 13.92 2.62 5.37
CA SER A 17 15.36 2.35 5.53
C SER A 17 16.24 3.18 4.60
N GLN A 18 15.70 3.60 3.44
CA GLN A 18 16.38 4.49 2.48
C GLN A 18 16.19 5.98 2.80
N GLY A 19 15.54 6.31 3.93
CA GLY A 19 15.19 7.67 4.32
C GLY A 19 14.02 8.27 3.52
N LYS A 20 13.31 7.47 2.72
CA LYS A 20 12.14 7.91 1.96
C LYS A 20 10.90 7.67 2.79
N ARG A 21 10.01 8.65 2.91
CA ARG A 21 8.72 8.45 3.57
C ARG A 21 7.63 8.23 2.52
N VAL A 22 6.90 7.13 2.63
CA VAL A 22 5.69 6.87 1.85
C VAL A 22 4.60 7.84 2.30
N ASP A 23 4.12 8.64 1.35
CA ASP A 23 3.04 9.60 1.56
C ASP A 23 1.69 9.05 1.06
N MET A 24 1.69 8.22 0.02
CA MET A 24 0.47 7.62 -0.52
C MET A 24 0.77 6.30 -1.24
N ILE A 25 -0.18 5.37 -1.18
CA ILE A 25 -0.12 4.10 -1.91
C ILE A 25 -1.29 4.04 -2.88
N LYS A 26 -1.01 3.74 -4.14
CA LYS A 26 -2.04 3.47 -5.15
C LYS A 26 -2.04 1.99 -5.50
N MET A 27 -3.23 1.44 -5.67
CA MET A 27 -3.43 0.05 -6.03
C MET A 27 -4.62 -0.11 -6.97
N ASN A 28 -4.69 -1.24 -7.64
CA ASN A 28 -5.84 -1.57 -8.48
C ASN A 28 -7.16 -1.53 -7.68
N PRO A 29 -8.29 -1.04 -8.24
CA PRO A 29 -9.56 -0.93 -7.52
C PRO A 29 -10.08 -2.25 -6.94
N GLU A 30 -9.91 -3.38 -7.63
CA GLU A 30 -10.32 -4.68 -7.10
C GLU A 30 -9.53 -5.03 -5.84
N ILE A 31 -8.23 -4.74 -5.85
CA ILE A 31 -7.35 -4.96 -4.69
C ILE A 31 -7.67 -3.97 -3.57
N TYR A 32 -8.00 -2.72 -3.91
CA TYR A 32 -8.39 -1.71 -2.94
C TYR A 32 -9.63 -2.11 -2.16
N GLU A 33 -10.68 -2.59 -2.82
CA GLU A 33 -11.91 -3.05 -2.14
C GLU A 33 -11.60 -4.18 -1.15
N HIS A 34 -10.79 -5.14 -1.57
CA HIS A 34 -10.31 -6.23 -0.73
C HIS A 34 -9.44 -5.73 0.44
N PHE A 35 -8.55 -4.78 0.17
CA PHE A 35 -7.67 -4.19 1.18
C PHE A 35 -8.47 -3.45 2.24
N ILE A 36 -9.44 -2.60 1.86
CA ILE A 36 -10.27 -1.86 2.82
C ILE A 36 -11.11 -2.80 3.69
N GLN A 37 -11.58 -3.92 3.14
CA GLN A 37 -12.28 -4.95 3.92
C GLN A 37 -11.34 -5.59 4.97
N SER A 38 -10.10 -5.89 4.61
CA SER A 38 -9.08 -6.45 5.52
C SER A 38 -8.40 -5.41 6.42
N ARG A 39 -8.48 -4.11 6.10
CA ARG A 39 -7.82 -3.01 6.83
C ARG A 39 -8.35 -2.86 8.25
N GLN A 40 -9.53 -3.40 8.56
CA GLN A 40 -10.03 -3.47 9.93
C GLN A 40 -9.08 -4.23 10.87
N ASP A 41 -8.27 -5.15 10.32
CA ASP A 41 -7.29 -5.95 11.05
C ASP A 41 -5.86 -5.37 11.02
N VAL A 42 -5.62 -4.25 10.32
CA VAL A 42 -4.32 -3.58 10.23
C VAL A 42 -4.39 -2.22 10.94
N PRO A 43 -4.42 -2.20 12.29
CA PRO A 43 -4.37 -0.96 13.04
C PRO A 43 -3.01 -0.29 12.81
N ASN A 44 -3.01 1.04 12.59
CA ASN A 44 -1.84 1.93 12.52
C ASN A 44 -1.18 2.17 11.17
N MET A 45 -1.85 1.87 10.04
CA MET A 45 -1.38 2.38 8.74
C MET A 45 -1.91 3.80 8.49
N ASP A 46 -1.12 4.79 8.91
CA ASP A 46 -1.39 6.24 8.72
C ASP A 46 -1.14 6.71 7.27
N ILE A 47 -0.81 5.80 6.37
CA ILE A 47 -0.57 6.12 4.96
C ILE A 47 -1.93 6.08 4.22
N PRO A 48 -2.32 7.17 3.51
CA PRO A 48 -3.49 7.15 2.65
C PRO A 48 -3.31 6.17 1.49
N VAL A 49 -4.39 5.47 1.16
CA VAL A 49 -4.42 4.48 0.09
C VAL A 49 -5.54 4.87 -0.89
N GLU A 50 -5.25 4.85 -2.19
CA GLU A 50 -6.18 5.22 -3.26
C GLU A 50 -6.28 4.11 -4.31
N ALA A 51 -7.48 3.95 -4.88
CA ALA A 51 -7.72 3.07 -6.02
C ALA A 51 -7.37 3.80 -7.32
N ASP A 52 -6.58 3.17 -8.21
CA ASP A 52 -6.21 3.71 -9.52
C ASP A 52 -6.39 2.64 -10.60
N GLU A 53 -7.29 2.90 -11.56
CA GLU A 53 -7.66 1.98 -12.65
C GLU A 53 -6.49 1.65 -13.58
N ASN A 54 -5.44 2.47 -13.57
CA ASN A 54 -4.24 2.28 -14.39
C ASN A 54 -3.21 1.35 -13.73
N VAL A 55 -3.41 0.98 -12.46
CA VAL A 55 -2.52 0.06 -11.75
C VAL A 55 -2.92 -1.37 -12.05
N GLU A 56 -1.95 -2.17 -12.51
CA GLU A 56 -2.18 -3.58 -12.79
C GLU A 56 -2.59 -4.36 -11.52
N LYS A 57 -3.38 -5.41 -11.73
CA LYS A 57 -3.84 -6.26 -10.64
C LYS A 57 -2.62 -6.90 -9.96
N TYR A 58 -2.49 -6.71 -8.64
CA TYR A 58 -1.35 -7.10 -7.78
C TYR A 58 -0.11 -6.20 -7.78
N GLU A 59 -0.14 -5.07 -8.52
CA GLU A 59 0.89 -4.04 -8.42
C GLU A 59 0.52 -2.98 -7.38
N LEU A 60 1.57 -2.40 -6.77
CA LEU A 60 1.47 -1.34 -5.76
C LEU A 60 2.38 -0.18 -6.19
N VAL A 61 1.82 1.02 -6.22
CA VAL A 61 2.57 2.23 -6.60
C VAL A 61 2.73 3.11 -5.36
N TYR A 62 3.98 3.41 -5.01
CA TYR A 62 4.33 4.18 -3.83
C TYR A 62 4.71 5.61 -4.21
N SER A 63 3.97 6.58 -3.67
CA SER A 63 4.38 7.99 -3.71
C SER A 63 5.25 8.27 -2.49
N VAL A 64 6.48 8.73 -2.72
CA VAL A 64 7.48 8.93 -1.68
C VAL A 64 8.00 10.37 -1.66
N ILE A 65 8.22 10.90 -0.45
CA ILE A 65 8.89 12.18 -0.21
C ILE A 65 10.30 11.94 0.34
N GLN A 66 11.24 12.83 -0.03
CA GLN A 66 12.64 12.82 0.41
C GLN A 66 12.90 13.93 1.42
#